data_AF-A0A2M8P9E0-F1
#
_entry.id   AF-A0A2M8P9E0-F1
#
_cell.length_a   1.000
_cell.length_b   1.000
_cell.length_c   1.000
_cell.angle_alpha   90.00
_cell.angle_beta   90.00
_cell.angle_gamma   90.00
#
_symmetry.space_group_name_H-M   'P 1'
#
loop_
_entity.id
_entity.type
_entity.pdbx_description
1 polymer ?
#
loop_
_entity_poly.entity_id
_entity_poly.type
_entity_poly.pdbx_seq_one_letter_code
_entity_poly.pdbx_strand_id
1 'polypeptide(L)'
;MDEKPKREAGELKFSYGGQAVIEGVMMRGAHSMAVAVRDPKGQIVIHEQPLSATLYRGRIARTPFLRGLIGLWDAMGLGIRALMWSADVALDEEEDVSFNGPIGWATIAFSLLVGIGLFFLLPTTAATGIGNMLGLSTTAQEIVVDEDGNEIAVEGENSNFLAYEALPVGFDAFVINLIEGVVQLGILVVYIWFVGRTTDGRRIFSYHGAEHKTINAYEAGDELTPEIVSQYPIEHPRCGTAFLLTVVFV
;
A
#
# COMPACT_ATOMS: atom_id res chain seq x y z
N MET A 1 28.29 29.65 18.66
CA MET A 1 27.03 29.11 18.11
C MET A 1 26.15 28.89 19.30
N ASP A 2 25.18 29.78 19.51
CA ASP A 2 24.22 29.65 20.61
C ASP A 2 23.42 28.36 20.43
N GLU A 3 23.40 27.54 21.47
CA GLU A 3 22.62 26.32 21.54
C GLU A 3 21.14 26.73 21.56
N LYS A 4 20.47 26.62 20.41
CA LYS A 4 19.03 26.89 20.29
C LYS A 4 18.29 25.98 21.28
N PRO A 5 17.31 26.50 22.05
CA PRO A 5 16.59 25.68 23.01
C PRO A 5 15.81 24.60 22.25
N LYS A 6 16.27 23.36 22.33
CA LYS A 6 15.50 22.18 21.92
C LYS A 6 14.25 22.12 22.79
N ARG A 7 13.08 21.89 22.18
CA ARG A 7 11.84 21.68 22.96
C ARG A 7 12.06 20.49 23.88
N GLU A 8 11.63 20.59 25.14
CA GLU A 8 11.91 19.54 26.13
C GLU A 8 11.31 18.20 25.65
N ALA A 9 12.14 17.16 25.60
CA ALA A 9 11.73 15.80 25.21
C ALA A 9 10.70 15.27 26.24
N GLY A 10 9.42 15.43 25.91
CA GLY A 10 8.28 15.17 26.80
C GLY A 10 7.09 16.11 26.59
N GLU A 11 7.26 17.24 25.91
CA GLU A 11 6.19 18.21 25.63
C GLU A 11 5.24 17.79 24.49
N LEU A 12 5.63 16.78 23.70
CA LEU A 12 4.90 16.33 22.52
C LEU A 12 3.69 15.47 22.91
N LYS A 13 2.57 16.13 23.21
CA LYS A 13 1.30 15.50 23.61
C LYS A 13 0.60 14.71 22.49
N PHE A 14 1.00 14.86 21.23
CA PHE A 14 0.28 14.28 20.10
C PHE A 14 1.23 13.73 19.02
N SER A 15 0.97 12.50 18.58
CA SER A 15 1.68 11.88 17.47
C SER A 15 1.12 12.39 16.15
N TYR A 16 1.98 12.99 15.33
CA TYR A 16 1.63 13.33 13.95
C TYR A 16 1.81 12.11 13.04
N GLY A 17 1.06 12.09 11.96
CA GLY A 17 1.23 11.16 10.85
C GLY A 17 1.18 11.92 9.54
N GLY A 18 1.69 11.30 8.47
CA GLY A 18 1.62 11.90 7.16
C GLY A 18 1.39 10.87 6.06
N GLN A 19 1.31 11.39 4.85
CA GLN A 19 1.23 10.61 3.63
C GLN A 19 1.89 11.42 2.51
N ALA A 20 2.69 10.76 1.68
CA ALA A 20 3.09 11.36 0.41
C ALA A 20 1.87 11.53 -0.50
N VAL A 21 1.81 12.67 -1.19
CA VAL A 21 0.81 12.96 -2.22
C VAL A 21 1.52 13.38 -3.50
N ILE A 22 0.78 13.64 -4.58
CA ILE A 22 1.39 14.04 -5.85
C ILE A 22 2.04 15.41 -5.65
N GLU A 23 3.33 15.50 -5.97
CA GLU A 23 4.14 16.71 -5.79
C GLU A 23 4.14 17.31 -4.37
N GLY A 24 3.90 16.51 -3.33
CA GLY A 24 3.78 17.06 -1.99
C GLY A 24 3.64 16.06 -0.85
N VAL A 25 3.33 16.62 0.33
CA VAL A 25 3.11 15.86 1.56
C VAL A 25 1.83 16.33 2.25
N MET A 26 1.05 15.37 2.74
CA MET A 26 -0.04 15.60 3.68
C MET A 26 0.45 15.29 5.10
N MET A 27 0.19 16.21 6.02
CA MET A 27 0.47 16.06 7.46
C MET A 27 -0.84 16.15 8.24
N ARG A 28 -1.08 15.16 9.10
CA ARG A 28 -2.25 15.06 9.96
C ARG A 28 -1.86 15.31 11.42
N GLY A 29 -2.43 16.36 12.00
CA GLY A 29 -2.33 16.67 13.43
C GLY A 29 -3.56 16.26 14.24
N ALA A 30 -3.68 16.80 15.45
CA ALA A 30 -4.77 16.48 16.38
C ALA A 30 -6.12 17.08 15.96
N HIS A 31 -6.07 18.27 15.37
CA HIS A 31 -7.25 19.11 15.12
C HIS A 31 -7.36 19.57 13.67
N SER A 32 -6.26 19.49 12.92
CA SER A 32 -6.20 19.93 11.54
C SER A 32 -5.30 18.99 10.75
N MET A 33 -5.55 18.92 9.46
CA MET A 33 -4.58 18.42 8.50
C MET A 33 -4.20 19.52 7.53
N ALA A 34 -2.97 19.45 7.04
CA ALA A 34 -2.43 20.33 6.03
C ALA A 34 -1.85 19.49 4.89
N VAL A 35 -2.04 19.94 3.67
CA VAL A 35 -1.44 19.36 2.47
C VAL A 35 -0.62 20.46 1.81
N ALA A 36 0.67 20.23 1.59
CA ALA A 36 1.56 21.15 0.91
C ALA A 36 2.06 20.50 -0.37
N VAL A 37 1.74 21.11 -1.52
CA VAL A 37 2.03 20.58 -2.87
C VAL A 37 2.74 21.64 -3.69
N ARG A 38 3.66 21.21 -4.54
CA ARG A 38 4.32 22.07 -5.52
C ARG A 38 3.51 22.11 -6.82
N ASP A 39 3.14 23.31 -7.26
CA ASP A 39 2.50 23.51 -8.56
C ASP A 39 3.51 23.34 -9.73
N PRO A 40 3.06 23.26 -11.00
CA PRO A 40 3.96 23.20 -12.16
C PRO A 40 4.93 24.40 -12.28
N LYS A 41 4.59 25.55 -11.68
CA LYS A 41 5.43 26.77 -11.63
C LYS A 41 6.44 26.74 -10.48
N GLY A 42 6.47 25.67 -9.69
CA GLY A 42 7.37 25.47 -8.58
C GLY A 42 6.96 26.13 -7.26
N GLN A 43 5.79 26.78 -7.18
CA GLN A 43 5.27 27.42 -5.98
C GLN A 43 4.63 26.38 -5.05
N ILE A 44 4.70 26.62 -3.74
CA ILE A 44 4.08 25.74 -2.75
C ILE A 44 2.66 26.25 -2.48
N VAL A 45 1.67 25.42 -2.80
CA VAL A 45 0.26 25.63 -2.48
C VAL A 45 -0.07 24.80 -1.25
N ILE A 46 -0.72 25.44 -0.27
CA ILE A 46 -1.08 24.81 1.00
C ILE A 46 -2.60 24.77 1.12
N HIS A 47 -3.13 23.60 1.45
CA HIS A 47 -4.52 23.40 1.80
C HIS A 47 -4.64 22.87 3.22
N GLU A 48 -5.39 23.60 4.06
CA GLU A 48 -5.66 23.22 5.43
C GLU A 48 -7.14 22.93 5.63
N GLN A 49 -7.45 21.86 6.35
CA GLN A 49 -8.81 21.57 6.76
C GLN A 49 -8.87 21.07 8.21
N PRO A 50 -9.89 21.50 8.98
CA PRO A 50 -10.08 21.03 10.35
C PRO A 50 -10.55 19.58 10.34
N LEU A 51 -10.00 18.78 11.27
CA LEU A 51 -10.41 17.43 11.53
C LEU A 51 -11.62 17.44 12.45
N SER A 52 -12.72 16.84 12.01
CA SER A 52 -13.96 16.83 12.79
C SER A 52 -13.80 15.96 14.05
N ALA A 53 -13.75 16.61 15.23
CA ALA A 53 -13.71 15.90 16.51
C ALA A 53 -15.01 15.11 16.82
N THR A 54 -16.05 15.29 16.00
CA THR A 54 -17.34 14.59 16.14
C THR A 54 -17.22 13.11 15.80
N LEU A 55 -16.37 12.75 14.82
CA LEU A 55 -16.15 11.36 14.43
C LEU A 55 -15.56 10.51 15.58
N TYR A 56 -14.82 11.15 16.49
CA TYR A 56 -14.09 10.49 17.58
C TYR A 56 -14.81 10.54 18.95
N ARG A 57 -15.92 11.28 19.09
CA ARG A 57 -16.60 11.49 20.39
C ARG A 57 -17.80 10.57 20.68
N GLY A 58 -18.38 9.96 19.64
CA GLY A 58 -19.60 9.15 19.74
C GLY A 58 -19.44 7.83 20.51
N ARG A 59 -20.56 7.21 20.91
CA ARG A 59 -20.56 5.88 21.59
C ARG A 59 -19.90 4.79 20.75
N ILE A 60 -20.09 4.83 19.43
CA ILE A 60 -19.55 3.88 18.46
C ILE A 60 -18.02 4.04 18.30
N ALA A 61 -17.49 5.25 18.46
CA ALA A 61 -16.05 5.51 18.42
C ALA A 61 -15.32 5.01 19.68
N ARG A 62 -16.05 4.57 20.72
CA ARG A 62 -15.47 4.03 21.97
C ARG A 62 -15.51 2.50 22.04
N THR A 63 -16.26 1.85 21.16
CA THR A 63 -16.28 0.37 21.10
C THR A 63 -15.02 -0.14 20.41
N PRO A 64 -14.30 -1.12 21.00
CA PRO A 64 -13.15 -1.75 20.35
C PRO A 64 -13.58 -2.37 19.00
N PHE A 65 -12.63 -2.51 18.07
CA PHE A 65 -12.83 -2.84 16.64
C PHE A 65 -13.56 -1.77 15.82
N LEU A 66 -14.76 -1.35 16.21
CA LEU A 66 -15.53 -0.31 15.48
C LEU A 66 -14.78 1.03 15.47
N ARG A 67 -14.11 1.37 16.57
CA ARG A 67 -13.21 2.53 16.63
C ARG A 67 -12.10 2.47 15.57
N GLY A 68 -11.52 1.28 15.38
CA GLY A 68 -10.46 1.06 14.39
C GLY A 68 -10.98 1.24 12.97
N LEU A 69 -12.13 0.65 12.66
CA LEU A 69 -12.77 0.77 11.36
C LEU A 69 -13.14 2.22 11.02
N ILE A 70 -13.71 2.96 11.97
CA ILE A 70 -14.04 4.38 11.78
C ILE A 70 -12.76 5.21 11.56
N GLY A 71 -11.72 4.96 12.35
CA GLY A 71 -10.43 5.65 12.20
C GLY A 71 -9.77 5.36 10.85
N LEU A 72 -9.83 4.11 10.38
CA LEU A 72 -9.33 3.71 9.07
C LEU A 72 -10.12 4.38 7.94
N TRP A 73 -11.45 4.37 8.02
CA TRP A 73 -12.32 5.01 7.04
C TRP A 73 -12.05 6.52 6.92
N ASP A 74 -11.91 7.20 8.06
CA ASP A 74 -11.57 8.63 8.09
C ASP A 74 -10.20 8.91 7.49
N ALA A 75 -9.17 8.16 7.91
CA ALA A 75 -7.81 8.31 7.39
C ALA A 75 -7.75 8.07 5.86
N MET A 76 -8.40 7.01 5.38
CA MET A 76 -8.50 6.70 3.95
C MET A 76 -9.23 7.81 3.19
N GLY A 77 -10.38 8.27 3.69
CA GLY A 77 -11.14 9.34 3.06
C GLY A 77 -10.40 10.69 3.03
N LEU A 78 -9.61 11.00 4.05
CA LEU A 78 -8.73 12.17 4.07
C LEU A 78 -7.56 12.00 3.09
N GLY A 79 -6.93 10.82 3.05
CA GLY A 79 -5.84 10.49 2.14
C GLY A 79 -6.26 10.57 0.68
N ILE A 80 -7.43 10.02 0.32
CA ILE A 80 -7.99 10.10 -1.04
C ILE A 80 -8.26 11.56 -1.41
N ARG A 81 -8.89 12.35 -0.52
CA ARG A 81 -9.15 13.78 -0.78
C ARG A 81 -7.86 14.56 -0.97
N ALA A 82 -6.82 14.29 -0.16
CA ALA A 82 -5.52 14.92 -0.31
C ALA A 82 -4.85 14.54 -1.64
N LEU A 83 -4.94 13.28 -2.05
CA LEU A 83 -4.41 12.80 -3.34
C LEU A 83 -5.12 13.45 -4.53
N MET A 84 -6.45 13.49 -4.52
CA MET A 84 -7.23 14.13 -5.59
C MET A 84 -6.92 15.62 -5.68
N TRP A 85 -6.94 16.33 -4.53
CA TRP A 85 -6.58 17.74 -4.51
C TRP A 85 -5.14 17.99 -4.97
N SER A 86 -4.18 17.14 -4.59
CA SER A 86 -2.80 17.26 -5.05
C SER A 86 -2.65 17.00 -6.55
N ALA A 87 -3.46 16.09 -7.12
CA ALA A 87 -3.50 15.85 -8.54
C ALA A 87 -4.02 17.10 -9.28
N ASP A 88 -5.11 17.68 -8.79
CA ASP A 88 -5.71 18.89 -9.37
C ASP A 88 -4.73 20.08 -9.38
N VAL A 89 -3.90 20.22 -8.34
CA VAL A 89 -2.86 21.26 -8.27
C VAL A 89 -1.67 20.95 -9.17
N ALA A 90 -1.32 19.68 -9.36
CA ALA A 90 -0.19 19.24 -10.17
C ALA A 90 -0.49 19.20 -11.67
N LEU A 91 -1.76 19.14 -12.06
CA LEU A 91 -2.19 19.24 -13.45
C LEU A 91 -2.04 20.69 -13.95
N ASP A 92 -1.48 20.84 -15.14
CA ASP A 92 -1.47 22.12 -15.84
C ASP A 92 -2.85 22.36 -16.48
N GLU A 93 -3.31 23.61 -16.55
CA GLU A 93 -4.67 23.97 -17.02
C GLU A 93 -4.94 23.51 -18.48
N GLU A 94 -3.92 23.03 -19.21
CA GLU A 94 -3.98 22.58 -20.61
C GLU A 94 -4.15 21.06 -20.80
N GLU A 95 -3.91 20.21 -19.78
CA GLU A 95 -4.10 18.75 -19.86
C GLU A 95 -5.46 18.34 -19.28
N ASP A 96 -6.55 18.56 -20.03
CA ASP A 96 -7.90 18.09 -19.70
C ASP A 96 -8.02 16.56 -19.91
N VAL A 97 -7.34 15.78 -19.06
CA VAL A 97 -7.51 14.32 -19.02
C VAL A 97 -8.82 14.03 -18.29
N SER A 98 -9.93 14.09 -19.03
CA SER A 98 -11.25 13.77 -18.48
C SER A 98 -11.38 12.27 -18.16
N PHE A 99 -11.12 11.89 -16.90
CA PHE A 99 -11.29 10.52 -16.40
C PHE A 99 -12.76 10.05 -16.37
N ASN A 100 -13.72 10.94 -16.64
CA ASN A 100 -15.16 10.65 -16.58
C ASN A 100 -15.77 10.11 -17.89
N GLY A 101 -14.98 10.00 -18.96
CA GLY A 101 -15.44 9.46 -20.25
C GLY A 101 -15.36 7.93 -20.36
N PRO A 102 -15.97 7.32 -21.40
CA PRO A 102 -15.83 5.88 -21.69
C PRO A 102 -14.37 5.43 -21.82
N ILE A 103 -13.51 6.32 -22.31
CA ILE A 103 -12.06 6.07 -22.43
C ILE A 103 -11.41 5.95 -21.05
N GLY A 104 -11.79 6.77 -20.08
CA GLY A 104 -11.28 6.69 -18.70
C GLY A 104 -11.62 5.34 -18.05
N TRP A 105 -12.87 4.91 -18.17
CA TRP A 105 -13.31 3.59 -17.71
C TRP A 105 -12.58 2.43 -18.41
N ALA A 106 -12.33 2.55 -19.72
CA ALA A 106 -11.56 1.54 -20.46
C ALA A 106 -10.13 1.43 -19.94
N THR A 107 -9.46 2.56 -19.66
CA THR A 107 -8.11 2.58 -19.09
C THR A 107 -8.07 1.97 -17.68
N ILE A 108 -9.06 2.30 -16.84
CA ILE A 108 -9.19 1.71 -15.50
C ILE A 108 -9.38 0.19 -15.61
N ALA A 109 -10.32 -0.27 -16.43
CA ALA A 109 -10.59 -1.69 -16.62
C ALA A 109 -9.34 -2.42 -17.16
N PHE A 110 -8.64 -1.84 -18.13
CA PHE A 110 -7.40 -2.39 -18.67
C PHE A 110 -6.32 -2.47 -17.59
N SER A 111 -6.11 -1.41 -16.80
CA SER A 111 -5.14 -1.40 -15.71
C SER A 111 -5.44 -2.45 -14.64
N LEU A 112 -6.72 -2.67 -14.34
CA LEU A 112 -7.17 -3.69 -13.41
C LEU A 112 -6.89 -5.10 -13.96
N LEU A 113 -7.19 -5.35 -15.24
CA LEU A 113 -6.90 -6.62 -15.90
C LEU A 113 -5.39 -6.92 -15.91
N VAL A 114 -4.56 -5.92 -16.23
CA VAL A 114 -3.10 -6.05 -16.17
C VAL A 114 -2.65 -6.32 -14.74
N GLY A 115 -3.21 -5.63 -13.75
CA GLY A 115 -2.91 -5.84 -12.34
C GLY A 115 -3.25 -7.26 -11.87
N ILE A 116 -4.45 -7.75 -12.18
CA ILE A 116 -4.88 -9.13 -11.88
C ILE A 116 -3.97 -10.14 -12.58
N GLY A 117 -3.68 -9.90 -13.87
CA GLY A 117 -2.76 -10.74 -14.63
C GLY A 117 -1.37 -10.82 -14.01
N LEU A 118 -0.78 -9.66 -13.66
CA LEU A 118 0.60 -9.57 -13.18
C LEU A 118 0.77 -10.04 -11.73
N PHE A 119 -0.17 -9.73 -10.84
CA PHE A 119 0.00 -9.94 -9.39
C PHE A 119 -0.76 -11.13 -8.82
N PHE A 120 -1.65 -11.75 -9.59
CA PHE A 120 -2.39 -12.94 -9.19
C PHE A 120 -2.16 -14.08 -10.18
N LEU A 121 -2.57 -13.92 -11.45
CA LEU A 121 -2.51 -15.04 -12.40
C LEU A 121 -1.08 -15.47 -12.73
N LEU A 122 -0.17 -14.51 -12.93
CA LEU A 122 1.21 -14.80 -13.30
C LEU A 122 1.99 -15.51 -12.17
N PRO A 123 1.97 -15.06 -10.90
CA PRO A 123 2.58 -15.81 -9.80
C PRO A 123 2.04 -17.23 -9.67
N THR A 124 0.71 -17.41 -9.70
CA THR A 124 0.07 -18.72 -9.54
C THR A 124 0.42 -19.68 -10.69
N THR A 125 0.34 -19.21 -11.95
CA THR A 125 0.76 -20.02 -13.12
C THR A 125 2.24 -20.37 -13.08
N ALA A 126 3.10 -19.41 -12.74
CA ALA A 126 4.54 -19.62 -12.67
C ALA A 126 4.90 -20.62 -11.58
N ALA A 127 4.31 -20.49 -10.38
CA ALA A 127 4.52 -21.41 -9.28
C ALA A 127 4.07 -22.83 -9.62
N THR A 128 2.90 -22.98 -10.26
CA THR A 128 2.40 -24.27 -10.73
C THR A 128 3.33 -24.89 -11.78
N GLY A 129 3.79 -24.10 -12.75
CA GLY A 129 4.75 -24.55 -13.76
C GLY A 129 6.07 -25.03 -13.14
N ILE A 130 6.60 -24.28 -12.16
CA ILE A 130 7.80 -24.67 -11.41
C ILE A 130 7.54 -25.95 -10.60
N GLY A 131 6.39 -26.05 -9.93
CA GLY A 131 5.98 -27.24 -9.18
C GLY A 131 5.96 -28.49 -10.06
N ASN A 132 5.31 -28.41 -11.22
CA ASN A 132 5.28 -29.49 -12.21
C ASN A 132 6.68 -29.87 -12.69
N MET A 133 7.57 -28.90 -12.94
CA MET A 133 8.96 -29.16 -13.32
C MET A 133 9.78 -29.85 -12.22
N LEU A 134 9.47 -29.57 -10.96
CA LEU A 134 10.10 -30.19 -9.80
C LEU A 134 9.49 -31.56 -9.46
N GLY A 135 8.49 -32.02 -10.22
CA GLY A 135 7.76 -33.27 -9.95
C GLY A 135 6.83 -33.18 -8.73
N LEU A 136 6.47 -31.96 -8.31
CA LEU A 136 5.51 -31.72 -7.23
C LEU A 136 4.10 -31.85 -7.84
N SER A 137 3.55 -33.07 -7.82
CA SER A 137 2.19 -33.33 -8.31
C SER A 137 1.18 -33.08 -7.20
N THR A 138 0.36 -32.05 -7.36
CA THR A 138 -0.93 -31.99 -6.67
C THR A 138 -1.86 -32.97 -7.39
N THR A 139 -1.77 -34.25 -7.07
CA THR A 139 -2.73 -35.23 -7.57
C THR A 139 -4.07 -34.90 -6.93
N ALA A 140 -4.91 -34.14 -7.62
CA ALA A 140 -6.33 -34.11 -7.34
C ALA A 140 -6.83 -35.54 -7.57
N GLN A 141 -6.99 -36.29 -6.49
CA GLN A 141 -7.56 -37.62 -6.51
C GLN A 141 -9.04 -37.45 -6.86
N GLU A 142 -9.39 -37.66 -8.12
CA GLU A 142 -10.78 -37.62 -8.55
C GLU A 142 -11.41 -38.94 -8.09
N ILE A 143 -12.34 -38.85 -7.14
CA ILE A 143 -13.12 -40.01 -6.71
C ILE A 143 -14.24 -40.19 -7.73
N VAL A 144 -14.05 -41.14 -8.64
CA VAL A 144 -15.06 -41.55 -9.62
C VAL A 144 -15.80 -42.73 -9.04
N VAL A 145 -17.12 -42.62 -8.90
CA VAL A 145 -17.97 -43.76 -8.52
C VAL A 145 -18.24 -44.59 -9.78
N ASP A 146 -17.84 -45.86 -9.77
CA ASP A 146 -18.11 -46.77 -10.88
C ASP A 146 -19.60 -47.10 -11.03
N GLU A 147 -19.98 -47.76 -12.13
CA GLU A 147 -21.38 -48.17 -12.38
C GLU A 147 -21.92 -49.15 -11.32
N ASP A 148 -21.03 -49.78 -10.54
CA ASP A 148 -21.35 -50.71 -9.46
C ASP A 148 -21.42 -50.02 -8.08
N GLY A 149 -21.19 -48.70 -8.01
CA GLY A 149 -21.25 -47.90 -6.79
C GLY A 149 -19.98 -47.87 -5.94
N ASN A 150 -18.84 -48.34 -6.44
CA ASN A 150 -17.55 -48.29 -5.74
C ASN A 150 -16.82 -46.97 -6.03
N GLU A 151 -16.23 -46.39 -4.99
CA GLU A 151 -15.34 -45.23 -5.09
C GLU A 151 -13.98 -45.67 -5.66
N ILE A 152 -13.70 -45.29 -6.91
CA ILE A 152 -12.41 -45.48 -7.55
C ILE A 152 -11.66 -44.15 -7.53
N ALA A 153 -10.49 -44.17 -6.89
CA ALA A 153 -9.54 -43.08 -6.99
C ALA A 153 -8.87 -43.12 -8.37
N VAL A 154 -9.27 -42.22 -9.25
CA VAL A 154 -8.65 -42.04 -10.56
C VAL A 154 -7.65 -40.88 -10.46
N GLU A 155 -6.44 -41.07 -10.98
CA GLU A 155 -5.49 -39.98 -11.16
C GLU A 155 -6.07 -39.02 -12.22
N GLY A 156 -6.68 -37.93 -11.76
CA GLY A 156 -7.26 -36.92 -12.65
C GLY A 156 -6.16 -36.14 -13.35
N GLU A 157 -5.97 -36.38 -14.64
CA GLU A 157 -5.10 -35.61 -15.55
C GLU A 157 -5.72 -34.23 -15.88
N ASN A 158 -6.22 -33.50 -14.90
CA ASN A 158 -6.91 -32.24 -15.14
C ASN A 158 -5.93 -31.07 -15.02
N SER A 159 -5.28 -30.74 -16.13
CA SER A 159 -4.44 -29.55 -16.36
C SER A 159 -5.22 -28.22 -16.36
N ASN A 160 -6.35 -28.15 -15.66
CA ASN A 160 -7.22 -26.98 -15.67
C ASN A 160 -6.79 -25.98 -14.60
N PHE A 161 -6.25 -24.85 -15.07
CA PHE A 161 -5.75 -23.69 -14.34
C PHE A 161 -6.65 -23.15 -13.20
N LEU A 162 -7.94 -23.51 -13.18
CA LEU A 162 -8.94 -23.01 -12.22
C LEU A 162 -9.28 -23.99 -11.08
N ALA A 163 -8.71 -25.20 -11.06
CA ALA A 163 -9.05 -26.25 -10.10
C ALA A 163 -8.23 -26.18 -8.79
N TYR A 164 -7.94 -24.98 -8.28
CA TYR A 164 -7.15 -24.79 -7.05
C TYR A 164 -8.02 -24.80 -5.77
N GLU A 165 -9.33 -25.04 -5.89
CA GLU A 165 -10.30 -24.79 -4.81
C GLU A 165 -10.49 -25.95 -3.81
N ALA A 166 -9.72 -27.03 -3.94
CA ALA A 166 -9.67 -28.10 -2.94
C ALA A 166 -8.22 -28.35 -2.53
N LEU A 167 -7.72 -27.62 -1.53
CA LEU A 167 -6.36 -27.77 -1.01
C LEU A 167 -6.15 -29.19 -0.46
N PRO A 168 -5.29 -30.03 -1.06
CA PRO A 168 -4.75 -31.16 -0.32
C PRO A 168 -3.76 -30.57 0.69
N VAL A 169 -4.07 -30.73 1.98
CA VAL A 169 -3.16 -30.31 3.06
C VAL A 169 -1.97 -31.27 3.04
N GLY A 170 -0.92 -30.91 2.31
CA GLY A 170 0.26 -31.76 2.07
C GLY A 170 1.55 -30.94 1.92
N PHE A 171 2.70 -31.61 2.07
CA PHE A 171 4.00 -30.95 1.96
C PHE A 171 4.23 -30.35 0.57
N ASP A 172 3.78 -31.02 -0.50
CA ASP A 172 3.91 -30.52 -1.87
C ASP A 172 3.09 -29.24 -2.09
N ALA A 173 1.87 -29.19 -1.54
CA ALA A 173 1.04 -27.97 -1.56
C ALA A 173 1.69 -26.83 -0.77
N PHE A 174 2.30 -27.13 0.39
CA PHE A 174 3.08 -26.14 1.13
C PHE A 174 4.25 -25.59 0.30
N VAL A 175 5.01 -26.46 -0.37
CA VAL A 175 6.15 -26.06 -1.21
C VAL A 175 5.70 -25.24 -2.40
N ILE A 176 4.58 -25.59 -3.06
CA ILE A 176 4.01 -24.80 -4.17
C ILE A 176 3.58 -23.42 -3.70
N ASN A 177 2.86 -23.33 -2.57
CA ASN A 177 2.46 -22.04 -1.99
C ASN A 177 3.68 -21.19 -1.57
N LEU A 178 4.75 -21.82 -1.08
CA LEU A 178 6.00 -21.13 -0.77
C LEU A 178 6.66 -20.58 -2.05
N ILE A 179 6.70 -21.37 -3.12
CA ILE A 179 7.21 -20.94 -4.43
C ILE A 179 6.36 -19.77 -4.96
N GLU A 180 5.03 -19.87 -4.89
CA GLU A 180 4.13 -18.79 -5.27
C GLU A 180 4.41 -17.51 -4.49
N GLY A 181 4.53 -17.59 -3.17
CA GLY A 181 4.86 -16.44 -2.33
C GLY A 181 6.21 -15.80 -2.70
N VAL A 182 7.24 -16.61 -2.99
CA VAL A 182 8.55 -16.13 -3.43
C VAL A 182 8.48 -15.47 -4.81
N VAL A 183 7.76 -16.08 -5.75
CA VAL A 183 7.57 -15.52 -7.10
C VAL A 183 6.79 -14.21 -7.02
N GLN A 184 5.70 -14.17 -6.26
CA GLN A 184 4.88 -12.97 -6.06
C GLN A 184 5.68 -11.84 -5.42
N LEU A 185 6.45 -12.14 -4.37
CA LEU A 185 7.36 -11.18 -3.74
C LEU A 185 8.41 -10.66 -4.74
N GLY A 186 9.00 -11.56 -5.53
CA GLY A 186 9.97 -11.20 -6.56
C GLY A 186 9.37 -10.24 -7.61
N ILE A 187 8.18 -10.56 -8.12
CA ILE A 187 7.45 -9.70 -9.07
C ILE A 187 7.14 -8.33 -8.45
N LEU A 188 6.65 -8.30 -7.20
CA LEU A 188 6.37 -7.06 -6.50
C LEU A 188 7.61 -6.19 -6.34
N VAL A 189 8.74 -6.77 -5.93
CA VAL A 189 10.01 -6.05 -5.78
C VAL A 189 10.49 -5.51 -7.11
N VAL A 190 10.46 -6.32 -8.18
CA VAL A 190 10.86 -5.90 -9.53
C VAL A 190 9.95 -4.78 -10.05
N TYR A 191 8.64 -4.88 -9.81
CA TYR A 191 7.67 -3.87 -10.19
C TYR A 191 7.93 -2.53 -9.48
N ILE A 192 8.06 -2.55 -8.15
CA ILE A 192 8.37 -1.33 -7.35
C ILE A 192 9.72 -0.76 -7.79
N TRP A 193 10.72 -1.59 -8.06
CA TRP A 193 12.02 -1.14 -8.57
C TRP A 193 11.90 -0.47 -9.94
N PHE A 194 11.05 -0.97 -10.84
CA PHE A 194 10.84 -0.35 -12.14
C PHE A 194 10.10 0.99 -12.02
N VAL A 195 8.98 1.02 -11.29
CA VAL A 195 8.19 2.23 -11.04
C VAL A 195 9.02 3.28 -10.30
N GLY A 196 9.81 2.88 -9.31
CA GLY A 196 10.72 3.76 -8.58
C GLY A 196 11.85 4.36 -9.43
N ARG A 197 12.07 3.88 -10.66
CA ARG A 197 13.03 4.49 -11.60
C ARG A 197 12.39 5.56 -12.49
N THR A 198 11.07 5.65 -12.56
CA THR A 198 10.40 6.72 -13.29
C THR A 198 10.58 8.06 -12.55
N THR A 199 10.42 9.17 -13.25
CA THR A 199 10.49 10.51 -12.64
C THR A 199 9.50 10.66 -11.51
N ASP A 200 8.27 10.21 -11.73
CA ASP A 200 7.16 10.41 -10.81
C ASP A 200 7.29 9.50 -9.59
N GLY A 201 7.72 8.26 -9.80
CA GLY A 201 8.02 7.32 -8.70
C GLY A 201 9.13 7.84 -7.79
N ARG A 202 10.22 8.37 -8.36
CA ARG A 202 11.30 9.00 -7.58
C ARG A 202 10.80 10.21 -6.79
N ARG A 203 9.96 11.05 -7.40
CA ARG A 203 9.39 12.23 -6.73
C ARG A 203 8.51 11.82 -5.56
N ILE A 204 7.56 10.91 -5.74
CA ILE A 204 6.69 10.41 -4.67
C ILE A 204 7.52 9.83 -3.51
N PHE A 205 8.53 9.01 -3.81
CA PHE A 205 9.41 8.46 -2.77
C PHE A 205 10.24 9.53 -2.07
N SER A 206 10.64 10.60 -2.76
CA SER A 206 11.34 11.73 -2.14
C SER A 206 10.43 12.50 -1.16
N TYR A 207 9.15 12.71 -1.51
CA TYR A 207 8.18 13.33 -0.62
C TYR A 207 7.85 12.45 0.58
N HIS A 208 7.74 11.13 0.39
CA HIS A 208 7.58 10.18 1.50
C HIS A 208 8.79 10.22 2.45
N GLY A 209 10.01 10.28 1.92
CA GLY A 209 11.20 10.46 2.73
C GLY A 209 11.19 11.78 3.50
N ALA A 210 10.74 12.87 2.87
CA ALA A 210 10.60 14.17 3.53
C ALA A 210 9.56 14.15 4.66
N GLU A 211 8.44 13.44 4.47
CA GLU A 211 7.42 13.23 5.50
C GLU A 211 8.01 12.58 6.75
N HIS A 212 8.69 11.44 6.59
CA HIS A 212 9.32 10.74 7.72
C HIS A 212 10.38 11.59 8.42
N LYS A 213 11.24 12.26 7.66
CA LYS A 213 12.26 13.17 8.22
C LYS A 213 11.64 14.29 9.04
N THR A 214 10.54 14.87 8.54
CA THR A 214 9.82 15.95 9.23
C THR A 214 9.20 15.46 10.53
N ILE A 215 8.62 14.26 10.52
CA ILE A 215 8.06 13.65 11.74
C ILE A 215 9.17 13.35 12.74
N ASN A 216 10.28 12.74 12.32
CA ASN A 216 11.42 12.46 13.19
C ASN A 216 11.99 13.75 13.82
N ALA A 217 12.14 14.82 13.05
CA ALA A 217 12.58 16.12 13.55
C ALA A 217 11.60 16.73 14.55
N TYR A 218 10.29 16.63 14.26
CA TYR A 218 9.24 17.06 15.17
C TYR A 218 9.28 16.29 16.49
N GLU A 219 9.44 14.97 16.44
CA GLU A 219 9.51 14.09 17.61
C GLU A 219 10.74 14.33 18.48
N ALA A 220 11.84 14.75 17.86
CA ALA A 220 13.05 15.16 18.56
C ALA A 220 12.94 16.55 19.19
N GLY A 221 11.86 17.30 18.93
CA GLY A 221 11.65 18.65 19.46
C GLY A 221 12.51 19.72 18.79
N ASP A 222 13.05 19.43 17.61
CA ASP A 222 13.89 20.35 16.85
C ASP A 222 13.05 21.33 16.00
N GLU A 223 13.72 22.36 15.49
CA GLU A 223 13.12 23.35 14.60
C GLU A 223 12.87 22.74 13.21
N LEU A 224 11.67 22.96 12.66
CA LEU A 224 11.24 22.38 11.39
C LEU A 224 11.72 23.21 10.19
N THR A 225 13.02 23.41 10.07
CA THR A 225 13.64 24.01 8.87
C THR A 225 14.17 22.93 7.93
N PRO A 226 14.21 23.16 6.60
CA PRO A 226 14.73 22.18 5.65
C PRO A 226 16.14 21.69 5.97
N GLU A 227 17.00 22.58 6.48
CA GLU A 227 18.38 22.27 6.82
C GLU A 227 18.46 21.23 7.94
N ILE A 228 17.67 21.41 9.00
CA ILE A 228 17.63 20.51 10.16
C ILE A 228 16.93 19.20 9.78
N VAL A 229 15.74 19.30 9.18
CA VAL A 229 14.93 18.13 8.79
C VAL A 229 15.70 17.20 7.85
N SER A 230 16.51 17.74 6.93
CA SER A 230 17.28 16.94 5.99
C SER A 230 18.25 15.94 6.64
N GLN A 231 18.70 16.22 7.88
CA GLN A 231 19.65 15.40 8.63
C GLN A 231 19.00 14.21 9.34
N TYR A 232 17.67 14.20 9.46
CA TYR A 232 16.95 13.11 10.12
C TYR A 232 16.88 11.84 9.25
N PRO A 233 16.75 10.66 9.88
CA PRO A 233 16.58 9.40 9.17
C PRO A 233 15.27 9.35 8.38
N ILE A 234 15.27 8.53 7.32
CA ILE A 234 14.06 8.24 6.52
C ILE A 234 13.26 7.12 7.18
N GLU A 235 13.89 6.25 7.96
CA GLU A 235 13.21 5.22 8.71
C GLU A 235 12.35 5.82 9.84
N HIS A 236 11.12 5.31 9.97
CA HIS A 236 10.20 5.74 10.99
C HIS A 236 9.37 4.54 11.46
N PRO A 237 9.24 4.27 12.78
CA PRO A 237 8.63 3.05 13.32
C PRO A 237 7.14 2.89 12.97
N ARG A 238 6.47 3.99 12.64
CA ARG A 238 5.05 4.00 12.22
C ARG A 238 4.84 3.88 10.70
N CYS A 239 5.89 3.64 9.92
CA CYS A 239 5.74 3.42 8.49
C CYS A 239 5.11 2.05 8.20
N GLY A 240 4.20 1.99 7.22
CA GLY A 240 3.56 0.74 6.78
C GLY A 240 4.53 -0.35 6.34
N THR A 241 5.77 -0.02 5.97
CA THR A 241 6.81 -1.01 5.65
C THR A 241 7.22 -1.85 6.88
N ALA A 242 7.25 -1.25 8.07
CA ALA A 242 7.51 -1.99 9.32
C ALA A 242 6.35 -2.92 9.70
N PHE A 243 5.11 -2.49 9.43
CA PHE A 243 3.93 -3.32 9.59
C PHE A 243 3.95 -4.53 8.63
N LEU A 244 4.27 -4.33 7.35
CA LEU A 244 4.37 -5.41 6.38
C LEU A 244 5.42 -6.46 6.76
N LEU A 245 6.60 -6.03 7.24
CA LEU A 245 7.61 -6.97 7.73
C LEU A 245 7.09 -7.77 8.93
N THR A 246 6.39 -7.13 9.86
CA THR A 246 5.83 -7.82 11.04
C THR A 246 4.79 -8.86 10.64
N VAL A 247 3.92 -8.57 9.68
CA VAL A 247 2.87 -9.50 9.23
C VAL A 247 3.43 -10.65 8.40
N VAL A 248 4.52 -10.45 7.65
CA VAL A 248 5.14 -11.52 6.85
C VAL A 248 5.90 -12.52 7.73
N PHE A 249 6.44 -12.09 8.87
CA PHE A 249 7.24 -12.93 9.77
C PHE A 249 6.45 -13.57 10.93
N VAL A 250 5.16 -13.25 11.09
CA VAL A 250 4.26 -13.82 12.12
C VAL A 250 3.21 -14.69 11.47
#